data_AF-D4CUR5-F1
#
_entry.id   AF-D4CUR5-F1
#
_cell.length_a   1.000
_cell.length_b   1.000
_cell.length_c   1.000
_cell.angle_alpha   90.00
_cell.angle_beta   90.00
_cell.angle_gamma   90.00
#
_symmetry.space_group_name_H-M   'P 1'
#
loop_
_entity.id
_entity.type
_entity.pdbx_description
1 polymer ?
#
loop_
_entity_poly.entity_id
_entity_poly.type
_entity_poly.pdbx_seq_one_letter_code
_entity_poly.pdbx_strand_id
1 'polypeptide(L)' 'MEVDQYTAVITGTLTHNGSTKKNLRLSIPCFDKKGNRVGDAIATIDELEKGKKWKFRAVLNEENVAACKIKDAYITVE' A
#
# COMPACT_ATOMS: atom_id res chain seq x y z
N MET A 1 -23.38 2.63 9.99
CA MET A 1 -22.65 3.00 8.76
C MET A 1 -21.26 3.39 9.23
N GLU A 2 -20.27 2.53 9.05
CA GLU A 2 -18.88 2.91 9.31
C GLU A 2 -18.53 3.99 8.29
N VAL A 3 -18.42 5.23 8.77
CA VAL A 3 -17.74 6.27 8.02
C VAL A 3 -16.29 5.89 8.12
N ASP A 4 -15.81 5.13 7.14
CA ASP A 4 -14.41 4.83 7.00
C ASP A 4 -13.65 6.16 6.88
N GLN A 5 -13.12 6.66 8.00
CA GLN A 5 -12.30 7.86 8.06
C GLN A 5 -10.91 7.52 7.51
N TYR A 6 -10.84 7.17 6.24
CA TYR A 6 -9.59 6.93 5.53
C TYR A 6 -9.00 8.28 5.11
N THR A 7 -7.82 8.61 5.62
CA THR A 7 -7.13 9.87 5.27
C THR A 7 -6.25 9.73 4.04
N ALA A 8 -5.84 8.52 3.66
CA ALA A 8 -5.28 8.24 2.34
C ALA A 8 -5.67 6.86 1.81
N VAL A 9 -6.11 6.83 0.55
CA VAL A 9 -6.42 5.62 -0.21
C VAL A 9 -5.60 5.62 -1.48
N ILE A 10 -4.73 4.62 -1.64
CA ILE A 10 -3.90 4.44 -2.82
C ILE A 10 -4.31 3.16 -3.52
N THR A 11 -4.69 3.28 -4.77
CA THR A 11 -5.03 2.14 -5.62
C THR A 11 -4.01 1.99 -6.74
N GLY A 12 -3.79 0.76 -7.15
CA GLY A 12 -2.85 0.46 -8.22
C GLY A 12 -2.95 -0.98 -8.64
N THR A 13 -2.15 -1.34 -9.64
CA THR A 13 -2.00 -2.73 -10.07
C THR A 13 -0.56 -3.15 -9.89
N LEU A 14 -0.33 -4.19 -9.09
CA LEU A 14 0.95 -4.82 -8.91
C LEU A 14 0.98 -6.14 -9.69
N THR A 15 2.07 -6.37 -10.42
CA THR A 15 2.37 -7.65 -11.09
C THR A 15 3.79 -8.02 -10.76
N HIS A 16 4.05 -9.31 -10.58
CA HIS A 16 5.42 -9.83 -10.51
C HIS A 16 5.61 -10.96 -11.51
N ASN A 17 6.82 -11.07 -12.06
CA ASN A 17 7.19 -12.11 -13.02
C ASN A 17 7.97 -13.27 -12.37
N GLY A 18 8.16 -13.23 -11.05
CA GLY A 18 8.87 -14.25 -10.27
C GLY A 18 8.00 -15.45 -9.89
N SER A 19 8.50 -16.31 -9.01
CA SER A 19 7.72 -17.40 -8.40
C SER A 19 6.60 -16.85 -7.52
N THR A 20 5.52 -17.60 -7.38
CA THR A 20 4.39 -17.29 -6.49
C THR A 20 4.86 -16.86 -5.11
N LYS A 21 4.25 -15.79 -4.59
CA LYS A 21 4.51 -15.25 -3.26
C LYS A 21 3.26 -15.38 -2.40
N LYS A 22 3.44 -15.69 -1.12
CA LYS A 22 2.36 -15.75 -0.13
C LYS A 22 2.57 -14.68 0.93
N ASN A 23 1.50 -14.31 1.64
CA ASN A 23 1.49 -13.34 2.75
C ASN A 23 2.22 -12.03 2.38
N LEU A 24 1.82 -11.42 1.27
CA LEU A 24 2.44 -10.19 0.82
C LEU A 24 1.83 -9.00 1.54
N ARG A 25 2.70 -8.12 2.04
CA ARG A 25 2.32 -6.81 2.57
C ARG A 25 2.99 -5.71 1.76
N LEU A 26 2.20 -4.93 1.04
CA LEU A 26 2.61 -3.72 0.34
C LEU A 26 2.53 -2.53 1.30
N SER A 27 3.64 -1.80 1.45
CA SER A 27 3.72 -0.57 2.23
C SER A 27 4.07 0.60 1.33
N ILE A 28 3.30 1.68 1.40
CA ILE A 28 3.54 2.89 0.62
C ILE A 28 3.75 4.06 1.58
N PRO A 29 4.96 4.63 1.67
CA PRO A 29 5.23 5.70 2.62
C PRO A 29 4.46 6.98 2.27
N CYS A 30 3.84 7.56 3.29
CA CYS A 30 3.04 8.77 3.23
C CYS A 30 3.67 9.86 4.10
N PHE A 31 3.46 11.11 3.67
CA PHE A 31 4.12 12.29 4.20
C PHE A 31 3.12 13.43 4.42
N ASP A 32 3.40 14.28 5.40
CA ASP A 32 2.67 15.53 5.64
C ASP A 32 3.08 16.62 4.63
N LYS A 33 2.44 17.79 4.70
CA LYS A 33 2.76 18.96 3.85
C LYS A 33 4.18 19.50 4.06
N LYS A 34 4.83 19.18 5.18
CA LYS A 34 6.20 19.60 5.51
C LYS A 34 7.23 18.57 5.03
N GLY A 35 6.80 17.44 4.50
CA GLY A 35 7.66 16.36 4.02
C GLY A 35 8.09 15.38 5.11
N ASN A 36 7.51 15.44 6.31
CA ASN A 36 7.77 14.44 7.37
C ASN A 36 6.97 13.17 7.07
N ARG A 37 7.57 12.01 7.34
CA ARG A 37 6.86 10.73 7.22
C ARG A 37 5.80 10.63 8.32
N VAL A 38 4.56 10.36 7.93
CA VAL A 38 3.43 10.18 8.85
C VAL A 38 3.08 8.70 9.07
N GLY A 39 3.40 7.85 8.10
CA GLY A 39 3.12 6.41 8.17
C GLY A 39 3.15 5.78 6.79
N ASP A 40 2.67 4.55 6.68
CA ASP A 40 2.60 3.83 5.41
C ASP A 40 1.17 3.39 5.13
N ALA A 41 0.68 3.62 3.91
CA ALA A 41 -0.55 3.00 3.46
C ALA A 41 -0.30 1.51 3.18
N ILE A 42 -1.13 0.65 3.77
CA ILE A 42 -0.93 -0.80 3.77
C ILE A 42 -1.99 -1.49 2.94
N ALA A 43 -1.54 -2.43 2.09
CA ALA A 43 -2.39 -3.44 1.47
C ALA A 43 -1.77 -4.82 1.68
N THR A 44 -2.61 -5.83 1.92
CA THR A 44 -2.18 -7.22 2.05
C THR A 44 -2.88 -8.11 1.03
N ILE A 45 -2.22 -9.21 0.65
CA ILE A 45 -2.80 -10.29 -0.13
C ILE A 45 -2.18 -11.62 0.30
N ASP A 46 -3.00 -12.65 0.43
CA ASP A 46 -2.57 -13.97 0.87
C ASP A 46 -1.65 -14.66 -0.14
N GLU A 47 -1.92 -14.47 -1.43
CA GLU A 47 -1.16 -15.11 -2.50
C GLU A 47 -1.18 -14.28 -3.79
N LEU A 48 -0.01 -14.15 -4.40
CA LEU A 48 0.17 -13.56 -5.72
C LEU A 48 0.94 -14.55 -6.60
N GLU A 49 0.25 -15.15 -7.56
CA GLU A 49 0.84 -16.06 -8.52
C GLU A 49 1.62 -15.31 -9.60
N LYS A 50 2.60 -16.01 -10.19
CA LYS A 50 3.41 -15.51 -11.31
C LYS A 50 2.52 -14.94 -12.42
N GLY A 51 2.76 -13.68 -12.76
CA GLY A 51 2.08 -12.99 -13.87
C GLY A 51 0.64 -12.55 -13.57
N LYS A 52 0.09 -12.83 -12.38
CA LYS A 52 -1.22 -12.30 -11.98
C LYS A 52 -1.12 -10.81 -11.63
N LYS A 53 -2.21 -10.11 -11.91
CA LYS A 53 -2.42 -8.69 -11.60
C LYS A 53 -3.17 -8.58 -10.28
N TRP A 54 -2.52 -8.07 -9.25
CA TRP A 54 -3.18 -7.68 -8.02
C TRP A 54 -3.59 -6.21 -8.09
N LYS A 55 -4.90 -5.95 -8.14
CA LYS A 55 -5.46 -4.62 -7.96
C LYS A 55 -5.52 -4.32 -6.46
N PHE A 56 -4.52 -3.62 -5.94
CA PHE A 56 -4.43 -3.34 -4.51
C PHE A 56 -5.17 -2.06 -4.14
N ARG A 57 -5.59 -2.00 -2.87
CA ARG A 57 -6.11 -0.81 -2.20
C ARG A 57 -5.36 -0.66 -0.88
N ALA A 58 -4.35 0.19 -0.88
CA ALA A 58 -3.56 0.50 0.30
C ALA A 58 -4.17 1.66 1.06
N VAL A 59 -4.26 1.55 2.38
CA VAL A 59 -4.98 2.49 3.22
C VAL A 59 -4.11 2.94 4.39
N LEU A 60 -4.16 4.24 4.70
CA LEU A 60 -3.58 4.83 5.90
C LEU A 60 -4.63 5.70 6.59
N ASN A 61 -4.72 5.55 7.91
CA ASN A 61 -5.65 6.27 8.77
C ASN A 61 -4.88 7.17 9.73
N GLU A 62 -4.23 8.18 9.16
CA GLU A 62 -3.45 9.19 9.88
C GLU A 62 -3.88 10.61 9.49
N GLU A 63 -3.98 11.51 10.45
CA GLU A 63 -4.29 12.91 10.14
C GLU A 63 -3.16 13.56 9.34
N ASN A 64 -3.48 14.59 8.56
CA ASN A 64 -2.51 15.44 7.85
C ASN A 64 -1.69 14.76 6.73
N VAL A 65 -2.12 13.62 6.21
CA VAL A 65 -1.52 13.04 5.00
C VAL A 65 -1.68 14.01 3.83
N ALA A 66 -0.57 14.38 3.19
CA ALA A 66 -0.55 15.26 2.02
C ALA A 66 -0.18 14.51 0.73
N ALA A 67 0.77 13.58 0.82
CA ALA A 67 1.23 12.81 -0.33
C ALA A 67 1.78 11.45 0.08
N CYS A 68 1.58 10.43 -0.76
CA CYS A 68 2.22 9.12 -0.63
C CYS A 68 3.12 8.82 -1.82
N LYS A 69 4.32 8.29 -1.57
CA LYS A 69 5.33 8.06 -2.59
C LYS A 69 5.31 6.60 -3.03
N ILE A 70 4.50 6.31 -4.06
CA ILE A 70 4.39 4.97 -4.66
C ILE A 70 5.75 4.44 -5.16
N LYS A 71 6.66 5.33 -5.60
CA LYS A 71 8.00 4.94 -6.05
C LYS A 71 8.87 4.37 -4.93
N ASP A 72 8.58 4.74 -3.68
CA ASP A 72 9.30 4.29 -2.49
C ASP A 72 8.55 3.13 -1.80
N ALA A 73 7.54 2.56 -2.47
CA ALA A 73 6.80 1.43 -1.95
C ALA A 73 7.66 0.18 -1.87
N TYR A 74 7.43 -0.63 -0.84
CA TYR A 74 8.15 -1.87 -0.61
C TYR A 74 7.21 -3.00 -0.21
N ILE A 75 7.65 -4.22 -0.49
CA ILE A 75 6.92 -5.45 -0.21
C ILE A 75 7.69 -6.24 0.84
N THR A 76 6.99 -6.66 1.89
CA THR A 76 7.49 -7.65 2.85
C THR A 76 6.70 -8.96 2.68
N VAL A 77 7.37 -10.07 2.96
CA VAL A 77 6.76 -11.40 3.09
C VAL A 77 6.68 -11.69 4.57
N GLU A 78 5.48 -11.92 5.09
CA GLU A 78 5.25 -12.34 6.49
C GLU A 78 5.25 -13.86 6.66
#